data_AF-A0A1I2JU54-F1
#
_entry.id   AF-A0A1I2JU54-F1
#
_cell.length_a   1.000
_cell.length_b   1.000
_cell.length_c   1.000
_cell.angle_alpha   90.00
_cell.angle_beta   90.00
_cell.angle_gamma   90.00
#
_symmetry.space_group_name_H-M   'P 1'
#
loop_
_entity.id
_entity.type
_entity.pdbx_description
1 polymer ?
#
loop_
_entity_poly.entity_id
_entity_poly.type
_entity_poly.pdbx_seq_one_letter_code
_entity_poly.pdbx_strand_id
1 'polypeptide(L)'
;MNAASSSGVVVGGAVRQGWWLVDEEAGSGRIVAGPYPDRADAVWAADALENPSHEEPAHQGQVRPVYGVRRPDGGLGRRPSPQDWAWLGHLGEQLDRLPEDWDAGFPDDDPLATFVVEVTAALAEAGLQLHEPTGDGRAVGGVCLSPEPGLGGIVLTWRQHDRMSVEQLPGSAAQELVQQVMNRALADVLRLRGFEVGEFAGGTAHVVRPAA
;
A
#
# COMPACT_ATOMS: atom_id res chain seq x y z
N MET A 1 -24.57 -23.07 16.51
CA MET A 1 -23.09 -23.07 16.49
C MET A 1 -22.69 -22.07 15.43
N ASN A 2 -22.32 -20.86 15.82
CA ASN A 2 -22.01 -19.79 14.87
C ASN A 2 -20.60 -20.03 14.33
N ALA A 3 -20.52 -20.39 13.04
CA ALA A 3 -19.26 -20.40 12.32
C ALA A 3 -18.76 -18.95 12.29
N ALA A 4 -17.69 -18.68 13.03
CA ALA A 4 -16.94 -17.46 12.83
C ALA A 4 -16.41 -17.49 11.38
N SER A 5 -16.77 -16.49 10.58
CA SER A 5 -16.03 -16.20 9.35
C SER A 5 -14.56 -15.96 9.72
N SER A 6 -13.65 -16.22 8.78
CA SER A 6 -12.18 -16.37 8.94
C SER A 6 -11.43 -15.22 9.65
N SER A 7 -12.13 -14.22 10.18
CA SER A 7 -11.61 -12.99 10.77
C SER A 7 -12.11 -12.70 12.20
N GLY A 8 -13.00 -13.54 12.76
CA GLY A 8 -13.62 -13.31 14.07
C GLY A 8 -13.08 -14.23 15.18
N VAL A 9 -12.62 -13.65 16.29
CA VAL A 9 -12.31 -14.41 17.52
C VAL A 9 -13.52 -14.37 18.46
N VAL A 10 -14.04 -15.56 18.79
CA VAL A 10 -15.14 -15.75 19.74
C VAL A 10 -14.57 -16.04 21.12
N VAL A 11 -14.82 -15.16 22.10
CA VAL A 11 -14.49 -15.42 23.52
C VAL A 11 -15.79 -15.45 24.31
N GLY A 12 -16.11 -16.60 24.92
CA GLY A 12 -17.31 -16.77 25.75
C GLY A 12 -18.63 -16.71 24.97
N GLY A 13 -18.63 -17.05 23.68
CA GLY A 13 -19.83 -17.02 22.82
C GLY A 13 -20.14 -15.68 22.16
N ALA A 14 -19.34 -14.63 22.43
CA ALA A 14 -19.44 -13.34 21.75
C ALA A 14 -18.21 -13.10 20.84
N VAL A 15 -18.45 -12.75 19.57
CA VAL A 15 -17.40 -12.23 18.68
C VAL A 15 -16.97 -10.88 19.24
N ARG A 16 -15.72 -10.79 19.71
CA ARG A 16 -15.19 -9.53 20.28
C ARG A 16 -14.27 -8.80 19.33
N GLN A 17 -13.74 -9.48 18.32
CA GLN A 17 -12.86 -8.92 17.30
C GLN A 17 -13.55 -8.97 15.92
N GLY A 18 -13.53 -7.86 15.19
CA GLY A 18 -14.16 -7.77 13.88
C GLY A 18 -14.22 -6.35 13.35
N TRP A 19 -14.97 -6.15 12.28
CA TRP A 19 -15.27 -4.82 11.74
C TRP A 19 -16.42 -4.19 12.50
N TRP A 20 -16.20 -3.02 13.07
CA TRP A 20 -17.22 -2.27 13.81
C TRP A 20 -17.45 -0.94 13.14
N LEU A 21 -18.67 -0.43 13.22
CA LEU A 21 -18.94 0.96 12.90
C LEU A 21 -18.67 1.79 14.14
N VAL A 22 -17.85 2.82 14.01
CA VAL A 22 -17.59 3.79 15.06
C VAL A 22 -18.00 5.18 14.62
N ASP A 23 -18.59 5.89 15.55
CA ASP A 23 -18.89 7.31 15.44
C ASP A 23 -17.68 8.10 15.93
N GLU A 24 -17.04 8.84 15.04
CA GLU A 24 -15.83 9.60 15.38
C GLU A 24 -16.13 10.95 16.05
N GLU A 25 -17.35 11.46 15.92
CA GLU A 25 -17.75 12.74 16.50
C GLU A 25 -18.32 12.59 17.92
N ALA A 26 -18.93 11.44 18.24
CA ALA A 26 -19.45 11.14 19.58
C ALA A 26 -18.38 10.78 20.64
N GLY A 27 -17.10 10.87 20.30
CA GLY A 27 -15.97 10.63 21.21
C GLY A 27 -15.41 9.21 21.19
N SER A 28 -14.07 9.12 21.29
CA SER A 28 -13.21 7.93 21.46
C SER A 28 -13.70 6.60 20.88
N GLY A 29 -14.16 6.59 19.61
CA GLY A 29 -14.49 5.35 18.92
C GLY A 29 -15.66 4.60 19.52
N ARG A 30 -16.72 5.33 19.89
CA ARG A 30 -18.01 4.74 20.29
C ARG A 30 -18.50 3.82 19.19
N ILE A 31 -18.66 2.54 19.52
CA ILE A 31 -19.23 1.55 18.61
C ILE A 31 -20.72 1.83 18.43
N VAL A 32 -21.16 2.00 17.19
CA VAL A 32 -22.57 2.18 16.83
C VAL A 32 -23.20 0.88 16.31
N ALA A 33 -22.43 0.03 15.63
CA ALA A 33 -22.91 -1.25 15.12
C ALA A 33 -21.76 -2.27 14.87
N GLY A 34 -22.12 -3.54 14.65
CA GLY A 34 -21.19 -4.63 14.35
C GLY A 34 -21.20 -5.76 15.40
N PRO A 35 -20.31 -6.76 15.28
CA PRO A 35 -19.26 -6.84 14.27
C PRO A 35 -19.80 -7.33 12.92
N TYR A 36 -19.30 -6.75 11.82
CA TYR A 36 -19.54 -7.18 10.45
C TYR A 36 -18.53 -8.26 10.04
N PRO A 37 -18.90 -9.19 9.14
CA PRO A 37 -18.02 -10.28 8.75
C PRO A 37 -16.81 -9.80 7.94
N ASP A 38 -16.93 -8.71 7.19
CA ASP A 38 -15.84 -8.10 6.43
C ASP A 38 -15.95 -6.57 6.31
N ARG A 39 -14.93 -5.95 5.69
CA ARG A 39 -14.85 -4.50 5.50
C ARG A 39 -15.94 -3.99 4.56
N ALA A 40 -16.26 -4.74 3.51
CA ALA A 40 -17.22 -4.30 2.51
C ALA A 40 -18.62 -4.19 3.15
N ASP A 41 -19.05 -5.21 3.88
CA ASP A 41 -20.32 -5.21 4.62
C ASP A 41 -20.40 -4.05 5.63
N ALA A 42 -19.29 -3.75 6.32
CA ALA A 42 -19.23 -2.59 7.20
C ALA A 42 -19.33 -1.27 6.43
N VAL A 43 -18.67 -1.12 5.27
CA VAL A 43 -18.78 0.09 4.43
C VAL A 43 -20.22 0.29 3.94
N TRP A 44 -20.87 -0.77 3.45
CA TRP A 44 -22.27 -0.72 3.03
C TRP A 44 -23.20 -0.29 4.18
N ALA A 45 -22.95 -0.80 5.38
CA ALA A 45 -23.73 -0.42 6.55
C ALA A 45 -23.46 1.01 7.03
N ALA A 46 -22.23 1.52 6.88
CA ALA A 46 -21.91 2.92 7.18
C ALA A 46 -22.67 3.86 6.24
N ASP A 47 -22.63 3.59 4.93
CA ASP A 47 -23.35 4.37 3.93
C ASP A 47 -24.87 4.39 4.19
N ALA A 48 -25.46 3.25 4.56
CA ALA A 48 -26.87 3.18 4.90
C ALA A 48 -27.27 4.03 6.13
N LEU A 49 -26.37 4.23 7.10
CA LEU A 49 -26.60 5.09 8.27
C LEU A 49 -26.42 6.58 7.96
N GLU A 50 -25.50 6.92 7.06
CA GLU A 50 -25.25 8.29 6.63
C GLU A 50 -26.30 8.76 5.60
N ASN A 51 -26.79 7.84 4.76
CA ASN A 51 -27.72 8.10 3.65
C ASN A 51 -28.97 7.19 3.71
N PRO A 52 -29.85 7.30 4.74
CA PRO A 52 -31.00 6.42 4.88
C PRO A 52 -32.03 6.60 3.75
N SER A 53 -32.51 5.49 3.20
CA SER A 53 -33.57 5.46 2.18
C SER A 53 -34.94 5.51 2.85
N HIS A 54 -35.43 6.74 3.08
CA HIS A 54 -36.76 7.13 3.57
C HIS A 54 -36.99 7.13 5.10
N GLU A 55 -37.64 8.21 5.55
CA GLU A 55 -38.26 8.50 6.85
C GLU A 55 -37.41 8.43 8.13
N GLU A 56 -36.29 7.71 8.15
CA GLU A 56 -35.38 7.72 9.30
C GLU A 56 -34.42 8.93 9.28
N PRO A 57 -34.22 9.61 10.41
CA PRO A 57 -33.22 10.66 10.52
C PRO A 57 -31.83 10.06 10.35
N ALA A 58 -31.03 10.65 9.45
CA ALA A 58 -29.63 10.26 9.26
C ALA A 58 -28.83 10.36 10.57
N HIS A 59 -27.84 9.48 10.72
CA HIS A 59 -26.93 9.53 11.85
C HIS A 59 -26.21 10.89 11.87
N GLN A 60 -26.26 11.58 13.00
CA GLN A 60 -25.59 12.86 13.18
C GLN A 60 -24.14 12.59 13.58
N GLY A 61 -23.28 12.35 12.60
CA GLY A 61 -21.84 12.16 12.77
C GLY A 61 -21.23 11.29 11.68
N GLN A 62 -19.91 11.35 11.54
CA GLN A 62 -19.18 10.52 10.57
C GLN A 62 -19.02 9.09 11.10
N VAL A 63 -19.64 8.12 10.43
CA VAL A 63 -19.60 6.71 10.80
C VAL A 63 -18.56 5.98 9.94
N ARG A 64 -17.64 5.26 10.60
CA ARG A 64 -16.52 4.63 9.90
C ARG A 64 -16.37 3.16 10.26
N PRO A 65 -16.11 2.29 9.27
CA PRO A 65 -15.64 0.94 9.52
C PRO A 65 -14.25 0.96 10.17
N VAL A 66 -14.11 0.33 11.34
CA VAL A 66 -12.84 0.17 12.05
C VAL A 66 -12.70 -1.26 12.56
N TYR A 67 -11.56 -1.88 12.27
CA TYR A 67 -11.25 -3.21 12.78
C TYR A 67 -10.70 -3.13 14.21
N GLY A 68 -11.16 -4.01 15.09
CA GLY A 68 -10.67 -4.02 16.45
C GLY A 68 -11.43 -4.92 17.39
N VAL A 69 -11.04 -4.83 18.66
CA VAL A 69 -11.63 -5.59 19.77
C VAL A 69 -12.54 -4.68 20.59
N ARG A 70 -13.81 -5.05 20.73
CA ARG A 70 -14.73 -4.36 21.65
C ARG A 70 -14.27 -4.58 23.09
N ARG A 71 -14.00 -3.48 23.80
CA ARG A 71 -13.59 -3.46 25.21
C ARG A 71 -14.83 -3.58 26.12
N PRO A 72 -14.65 -3.99 27.40
CA PRO A 72 -15.74 -4.09 28.36
C PRO A 72 -16.48 -2.78 28.65
N ASP A 73 -15.80 -1.64 28.49
CA ASP A 73 -16.37 -0.29 28.62
C ASP A 73 -17.24 0.13 27.42
N GLY A 74 -17.38 -0.74 26.41
CA GLY A 74 -18.14 -0.47 25.18
C GLY A 74 -17.34 0.24 24.10
N GLY A 75 -16.10 0.68 24.36
CA GLY A 75 -15.23 1.30 23.38
C GLY A 75 -14.52 0.30 22.47
N LEU A 76 -13.96 0.79 21.36
CA LEU A 76 -13.19 -0.03 20.43
C LEU A 76 -11.68 0.07 20.69
N GLY A 77 -11.04 -1.06 20.96
CA GLY A 77 -9.60 -1.20 20.87
C GLY A 77 -9.18 -1.48 19.43
N ARG A 78 -8.76 -0.46 18.70
CA ARG A 78 -8.29 -0.58 17.31
C ARG A 78 -7.18 -1.63 17.19
N ARG A 79 -7.24 -2.42 16.13
CA ARG A 79 -6.20 -3.38 15.75
C ARG A 79 -5.95 -3.25 14.24
N PRO A 80 -4.73 -3.54 13.76
CA PRO A 80 -4.52 -3.71 12.33
C PRO A 80 -5.49 -4.78 11.81
N SER A 81 -6.16 -4.44 10.71
CA SER A 81 -7.11 -5.31 10.03
C SER A 81 -6.39 -6.43 9.28
N PRO A 82 -7.10 -7.51 8.90
CA PRO A 82 -6.54 -8.53 8.00
C PRO A 82 -6.01 -7.92 6.69
N GLN A 83 -6.64 -6.86 6.19
CA GLN A 83 -6.21 -6.12 5.01
C GLN A 83 -4.92 -5.33 5.27
N ASP A 84 -4.77 -4.72 6.45
CA ASP A 84 -3.53 -4.05 6.83
C ASP A 84 -2.38 -5.04 6.93
N TRP A 85 -2.63 -6.23 7.50
CA TRP A 85 -1.63 -7.30 7.55
C TRP A 85 -1.27 -7.84 6.15
N ALA A 86 -2.27 -8.03 5.29
CA ALA A 86 -2.04 -8.44 3.91
C ALA A 86 -1.22 -7.40 3.14
N TRP A 87 -1.51 -6.11 3.35
CA TRP A 87 -0.74 -5.00 2.79
C TRP A 87 0.71 -5.00 3.29
N LEU A 88 0.94 -5.15 4.60
CA LEU A 88 2.28 -5.24 5.17
C LEU A 88 3.06 -6.45 4.64
N GLY A 89 2.38 -7.59 4.46
CA GLY A 89 2.96 -8.78 3.82
C GLY A 89 3.38 -8.49 2.38
N HIS A 90 2.50 -7.88 1.58
CA HIS A 90 2.80 -7.50 0.20
C HIS A 90 3.96 -6.49 0.11
N LEU A 91 4.00 -5.50 1.01
CA LEU A 91 5.11 -4.54 1.07
C LEU A 91 6.43 -5.22 1.41
N GLY A 92 6.42 -6.16 2.37
CA GLY A 92 7.58 -7.02 2.67
C GLY A 92 8.05 -7.79 1.45
N GLU A 93 7.14 -8.44 0.72
CA GLU A 93 7.46 -9.14 -0.53
C GLU A 93 8.04 -8.22 -1.61
N GLN A 94 7.69 -6.93 -1.64
CA GLN A 94 8.31 -5.96 -2.54
C GLN A 94 9.73 -5.62 -2.07
N LEU A 95 9.93 -5.34 -0.79
CA LEU A 95 11.24 -5.02 -0.22
C LEU A 95 12.23 -6.18 -0.35
N ASP A 96 11.76 -7.42 -0.23
CA ASP A 96 12.56 -8.63 -0.44
C ASP A 96 13.12 -8.75 -1.88
N ARG A 97 12.59 -7.98 -2.84
CA ARG A 97 13.11 -7.92 -4.23
C ARG A 97 14.27 -6.95 -4.40
N LEU A 98 14.56 -6.12 -3.40
CA LEU A 98 15.74 -5.27 -3.44
C LEU A 98 17.02 -6.14 -3.46
N PRO A 99 18.13 -5.63 -4.02
CA PRO A 99 19.41 -6.36 -3.98
C PRO A 99 19.82 -6.72 -2.54
N GLU A 100 20.40 -7.91 -2.30
CA GLU A 100 20.70 -8.43 -0.95
C GLU A 100 21.44 -7.45 -0.02
N ASP A 101 22.28 -6.57 -0.56
CA ASP A 101 23.09 -5.59 0.18
C ASP A 101 22.61 -4.14 -0.01
N TRP A 102 21.33 -3.91 -0.35
CA TRP A 102 20.82 -2.57 -0.64
C TRP A 102 20.93 -1.58 0.53
N ASP A 103 20.88 -2.08 1.76
CA ASP A 103 21.01 -1.32 3.01
C ASP A 103 22.41 -1.42 3.63
N ALA A 104 23.36 -2.07 2.95
CA ALA A 104 24.68 -2.30 3.48
C ALA A 104 25.39 -0.97 3.77
N GLY A 105 25.71 -0.74 5.05
CA GLY A 105 26.36 0.48 5.52
C GLY A 105 25.40 1.58 5.98
N PHE A 106 24.09 1.36 5.93
CA PHE A 106 23.12 2.22 6.59
C PHE A 106 23.09 1.92 8.10
N PRO A 107 23.10 2.93 8.98
CA PRO A 107 22.73 2.75 10.38
C PRO A 107 21.27 2.29 10.52
N ASP A 108 20.93 1.66 11.64
CA ASP A 108 19.57 1.15 11.90
C ASP A 108 18.46 2.21 11.74
N ASP A 109 18.77 3.48 12.05
CA ASP A 109 17.85 4.62 11.95
C ASP A 109 18.17 5.52 10.72
N ASP A 110 18.73 4.96 9.65
CA ASP A 110 19.06 5.75 8.46
C ASP A 110 17.79 6.31 7.78
N PRO A 111 17.71 7.64 7.57
CA PRO A 111 16.54 8.25 6.92
C PRO A 111 16.36 7.79 5.48
N LEU A 112 17.42 7.42 4.76
CA LEU A 112 17.33 6.88 3.40
C LEU A 112 16.76 5.45 3.40
N ALA A 113 17.07 4.63 4.41
CA ALA A 113 16.45 3.31 4.57
C ALA A 113 14.93 3.44 4.77
N THR A 114 14.50 4.38 5.62
CA THR A 114 13.08 4.71 5.80
C THR A 114 12.46 5.20 4.49
N PHE A 115 13.17 6.06 3.77
CA PHE A 115 12.71 6.61 2.50
C PHE A 115 12.54 5.54 1.40
N VAL A 116 13.38 4.49 1.39
CA VAL A 116 13.21 3.34 0.50
C VAL A 116 11.88 2.63 0.75
N VAL A 117 11.51 2.43 2.02
CA VAL A 117 10.22 1.84 2.40
C VAL A 117 9.06 2.72 1.94
N GLU A 118 9.17 4.04 2.13
CA GLU A 118 8.14 5.00 1.70
C GLU A 118 7.92 4.99 0.19
N VAL A 119 9.00 5.05 -0.60
CA VAL A 119 8.91 5.01 -2.08
C VAL A 119 8.39 3.67 -2.56
N THR A 120 8.84 2.55 -1.95
CA THR A 120 8.36 1.21 -2.29
C THR A 120 6.87 1.06 -1.99
N ALA A 121 6.40 1.56 -0.84
CA ALA A 121 4.98 1.59 -0.50
C ALA A 121 4.18 2.41 -1.50
N ALA A 122 4.63 3.61 -1.86
CA ALA A 122 3.94 4.45 -2.84
C ALA A 122 3.81 3.81 -4.22
N LEU A 123 4.84 3.09 -4.67
CA LEU A 123 4.82 2.31 -5.91
C LEU A 123 3.84 1.13 -5.81
N ALA A 124 3.92 0.34 -4.74
CA ALA A 124 3.06 -0.81 -4.53
C ALA A 124 1.57 -0.41 -4.42
N GLU A 125 1.26 0.70 -3.76
CA GLU A 125 -0.10 1.25 -3.70
C GLU A 125 -0.61 1.72 -5.08
N ALA A 126 0.30 2.15 -5.96
CA ALA A 126 -0.01 2.48 -7.35
C ALA A 126 -0.10 1.24 -8.26
N GLY A 127 0.10 0.04 -7.71
CA GLY A 127 0.13 -1.22 -8.47
C GLY A 127 1.43 -1.45 -9.26
N LEU A 128 2.48 -0.67 -8.98
CA LEU A 128 3.79 -0.79 -9.61
C LEU A 128 4.70 -1.64 -8.72
N GLN A 129 5.10 -2.81 -9.22
CA GLN A 129 5.94 -3.74 -8.47
C GLN A 129 7.42 -3.49 -8.70
N LEU A 130 8.23 -3.76 -7.69
CA LEU A 130 9.69 -3.83 -7.84
C LEU A 130 10.07 -5.03 -8.72
N HIS A 131 11.09 -4.82 -9.54
CA HIS A 131 11.69 -5.84 -10.36
C HIS A 131 12.44 -6.83 -9.46
N GLU A 132 12.14 -8.13 -9.60
CA GLU A 132 12.89 -9.21 -8.95
C GLU A 132 14.16 -9.53 -9.79
N PRO A 133 15.37 -9.22 -9.31
CA PRO A 133 16.60 -9.41 -10.08
C PRO A 133 16.98 -10.88 -10.22
N THR A 134 16.50 -11.73 -9.32
CA THR A 134 16.76 -13.17 -9.25
C THR A 134 15.47 -13.97 -9.45
N GLY A 135 15.57 -15.30 -9.49
CA GLY A 135 14.38 -16.17 -9.58
C GLY A 135 13.59 -16.10 -10.90
N ASP A 136 12.38 -16.66 -10.87
CA ASP A 136 11.48 -16.74 -12.02
C ASP A 136 10.80 -15.40 -12.34
N GLY A 137 10.65 -14.51 -11.35
CA GLY A 137 10.10 -13.17 -11.52
C GLY A 137 11.00 -12.24 -12.34
N ARG A 138 12.27 -12.62 -12.57
CA ARG A 138 13.20 -11.86 -13.41
C ARG A 138 12.65 -11.58 -14.81
N ALA A 139 11.79 -12.44 -15.34
CA ALA A 139 11.31 -12.30 -16.71
C ALA A 139 10.25 -11.21 -16.85
N VAL A 140 9.51 -10.87 -15.80
CA VAL A 140 8.25 -10.09 -15.87
C VAL A 140 8.48 -8.59 -16.07
N GLY A 141 9.65 -8.08 -15.68
CA GLY A 141 9.93 -6.64 -15.61
C GLY A 141 9.40 -6.00 -14.32
N GLY A 142 9.60 -4.70 -14.15
CA GLY A 142 9.21 -3.97 -12.95
C GLY A 142 10.08 -2.75 -12.70
N VAL A 143 9.90 -2.12 -11.55
CA VAL A 143 10.71 -0.96 -11.13
C VAL A 143 12.04 -1.44 -10.53
N CYS A 144 13.15 -1.01 -11.11
CA CYS A 144 14.45 -1.14 -10.49
C CYS A 144 14.67 0.06 -9.55
N LEU A 145 15.05 -0.23 -8.32
CA LEU A 145 15.29 0.74 -7.26
C LEU A 145 16.70 0.60 -6.72
N SER A 146 17.45 1.70 -6.66
CA SER A 146 18.79 1.78 -6.07
C SER A 146 18.87 2.98 -5.12
N PRO A 147 19.09 2.79 -3.82
CA PRO A 147 19.41 3.88 -2.90
C PRO A 147 20.76 4.50 -3.27
N GLU A 148 20.83 5.82 -3.42
CA GLU A 148 22.05 6.54 -3.81
C GLU A 148 22.33 7.68 -2.82
N PRO A 149 23.04 7.41 -1.71
CA PRO A 149 23.33 8.41 -0.68
C PRO A 149 24.03 9.66 -1.22
N GLY A 150 24.92 9.49 -2.21
CA GLY A 150 25.62 10.61 -2.87
C GLY A 150 24.70 11.54 -3.66
N LEU A 151 23.50 11.08 -4.03
CA LEU A 151 22.47 11.88 -4.68
C LEU A 151 21.39 12.38 -3.70
N GLY A 152 21.49 11.98 -2.43
CA GLY A 152 20.51 12.29 -1.38
C GLY A 152 19.13 11.68 -1.66
N GLY A 153 19.07 10.50 -2.27
CA GLY A 153 17.80 9.94 -2.70
C GLY A 153 17.92 8.55 -3.33
N ILE A 154 16.93 8.21 -4.14
CA ILE A 154 16.77 6.88 -4.74
C ILE A 154 16.75 7.02 -6.26
N VAL A 155 17.55 6.25 -6.97
CA VAL A 155 17.48 6.14 -8.42
C VAL A 155 16.48 5.06 -8.82
N LEU A 156 15.57 5.42 -9.71
CA LEU A 156 14.54 4.53 -10.25
C LEU A 156 14.64 4.44 -11.77
N THR A 157 14.39 3.25 -12.29
CA THR A 157 14.16 3.03 -13.72
C THR A 157 13.21 1.85 -13.92
N TRP A 158 12.52 1.81 -15.05
CA TRP A 158 11.73 0.65 -15.43
C TRP A 158 12.62 -0.41 -16.08
N ARG A 159 12.37 -1.68 -15.80
CA ARG A 159 12.88 -2.80 -16.58
C ARG A 159 11.73 -3.50 -17.28
N GLN A 160 11.81 -3.61 -18.59
CA GLN A 160 10.80 -4.31 -19.37
C GLN A 160 10.90 -5.83 -19.22
N HIS A 161 9.80 -6.51 -19.51
CA HIS A 161 9.74 -7.96 -19.62
C HIS A 161 10.77 -8.49 -20.62
N ASP A 162 11.40 -9.63 -20.33
CA ASP A 162 12.39 -10.28 -21.19
C ASP A 162 11.88 -10.57 -22.62
N ARG A 163 10.57 -10.81 -22.82
CA ARG A 163 9.95 -10.96 -24.15
C ARG A 163 10.03 -9.69 -25.00
N MET A 164 10.15 -8.54 -24.37
CA MET A 164 10.34 -7.26 -25.04
C MET A 164 11.82 -6.92 -25.15
N SER A 165 12.59 -7.12 -24.07
CA SER A 165 13.98 -6.65 -23.98
C SER A 165 15.02 -7.63 -24.54
N VAL A 166 14.80 -8.94 -24.39
CA VAL A 166 15.70 -10.01 -24.86
C VAL A 166 15.26 -10.55 -26.21
N GLU A 167 13.97 -10.86 -26.37
CA GLU A 167 13.45 -11.42 -27.63
C GLU A 167 13.30 -10.34 -28.72
N GLN A 168 13.22 -9.05 -28.35
CA GLN A 168 13.14 -7.87 -29.25
C GLN A 168 12.10 -8.02 -30.38
N LEU A 169 11.03 -8.78 -30.13
CA LEU A 169 10.01 -9.12 -31.14
C LEU A 169 9.42 -7.89 -31.89
N PRO A 170 9.27 -6.70 -31.26
CA PRO A 170 8.80 -5.49 -31.93
C PRO A 170 9.90 -4.59 -32.53
N GLY A 171 11.19 -4.90 -32.29
CA GLY A 171 12.35 -4.09 -32.67
C GLY A 171 12.81 -3.06 -31.63
N SER A 172 14.07 -2.60 -31.74
CA SER A 172 14.74 -1.75 -30.74
C SER A 172 14.08 -0.38 -30.53
N ALA A 173 13.57 0.25 -31.59
CA ALA A 173 12.91 1.56 -31.48
C ALA A 173 11.62 1.50 -30.62
N ALA A 174 10.84 0.43 -30.76
CA ALA A 174 9.65 0.23 -29.94
C ALA A 174 10.02 -0.02 -28.47
N GLN A 175 11.08 -0.80 -28.23
CA GLN A 175 11.61 -1.04 -26.89
C GLN A 175 12.05 0.27 -26.21
N GLU A 176 12.80 1.12 -26.91
CA GLU A 176 13.23 2.44 -26.40
C GLU A 176 12.03 3.35 -26.07
N LEU A 177 11.01 3.38 -26.93
CA LEU A 177 9.80 4.17 -26.68
C LEU A 177 9.03 3.67 -25.46
N VAL A 178 8.83 2.36 -25.32
CA VAL A 178 8.18 1.80 -24.13
C VAL A 178 8.99 2.13 -22.88
N GLN A 179 10.31 2.11 -22.96
CA GLN A 179 11.19 2.43 -21.82
C GLN A 179 11.00 3.89 -21.38
N GLN A 180 10.99 4.81 -22.35
CA GLN A 180 10.75 6.24 -22.08
C GLN A 180 9.36 6.51 -21.49
N VAL A 181 8.33 5.85 -22.03
CA VAL A 181 6.95 6.00 -21.54
C VAL A 181 6.83 5.49 -20.10
N MET A 182 7.39 4.32 -19.80
CA MET A 182 7.30 3.74 -18.46
C MET A 182 8.10 4.53 -17.43
N ASN A 183 9.29 5.02 -17.78
CA ASN A 183 10.07 5.91 -16.90
C ASN A 183 9.33 7.21 -16.60
N ARG A 184 8.70 7.82 -17.62
CA ARG A 184 7.88 9.01 -17.41
C ARG A 184 6.68 8.74 -16.50
N ALA A 185 5.98 7.63 -16.73
CA ALA A 185 4.84 7.24 -15.89
C ALA A 185 5.25 7.04 -14.43
N LEU A 186 6.39 6.39 -14.18
CA LEU A 186 6.98 6.27 -12.83
C LEU A 186 7.20 7.63 -12.18
N ALA A 187 7.85 8.56 -12.89
CA ALA A 187 8.11 9.90 -12.38
C ALA A 187 6.81 10.64 -12.05
N ASP A 188 5.81 10.56 -12.92
CA ASP A 188 4.53 11.26 -12.73
C ASP A 188 3.73 10.69 -11.56
N VAL A 189 3.69 9.36 -11.40
CA VAL A 189 3.06 8.71 -10.24
C VAL A 189 3.71 9.20 -8.94
N LEU A 190 5.04 9.25 -8.87
CA LEU A 190 5.75 9.65 -7.67
C LEU A 190 5.59 11.15 -7.35
N ARG A 191 5.56 12.01 -8.37
CA ARG A 191 5.22 13.43 -8.16
C ARG A 191 3.80 13.61 -7.61
N LEU A 192 2.83 12.84 -8.13
CA LEU A 192 1.45 12.87 -7.63
C LEU A 192 1.34 12.35 -6.19
N ARG A 193 2.28 11.49 -5.77
CA ARG A 193 2.42 11.04 -4.37
C ARG A 193 3.18 12.03 -3.49
N GLY A 194 3.67 13.13 -4.04
CA GLY A 194 4.30 14.22 -3.29
C GLY A 194 5.83 14.14 -3.22
N PHE A 195 6.49 13.26 -3.97
CA PHE A 195 7.95 13.19 -3.99
C PHE A 195 8.58 14.21 -4.96
N GLU A 196 9.80 14.66 -4.66
CA GLU A 196 10.60 15.42 -5.63
C GLU A 196 11.26 14.44 -6.61
N VAL A 197 11.00 14.61 -7.91
CA VAL A 197 11.52 13.71 -8.95
C VAL A 197 12.26 14.47 -10.03
N GLY A 198 13.58 14.25 -10.10
CA GLY A 198 14.49 14.79 -11.11
C GLY A 198 14.87 13.76 -12.18
N GLU A 199 15.25 14.23 -13.36
CA GLU A 199 15.82 13.37 -14.40
C GLU A 199 17.23 12.91 -14.04
N PHE A 200 17.57 11.67 -14.39
CA PHE A 200 18.89 11.07 -14.22
C PHE A 200 19.32 10.36 -15.51
N ALA A 201 20.62 10.23 -15.73
CA ALA A 201 21.20 9.51 -16.87
C ALA A 201 20.56 9.89 -18.23
N GLY A 202 20.37 11.20 -18.47
CA GLY A 202 19.77 11.72 -19.70
C GLY A 202 18.29 11.35 -19.90
N GLY A 203 17.53 11.13 -18.83
CA GLY A 203 16.11 10.81 -18.85
C GLY A 203 15.79 9.31 -18.95
N THR A 204 16.82 8.46 -18.88
CA THR A 204 16.66 6.99 -18.85
C THR A 204 16.40 6.44 -17.46
N ALA A 205 16.48 7.29 -16.44
CA ALA A 205 16.17 7.02 -15.05
C ALA A 205 15.74 8.32 -14.35
N HIS A 206 15.30 8.21 -13.10
CA HIS A 206 14.90 9.34 -12.27
C HIS A 206 15.55 9.25 -10.89
N VAL A 207 15.91 10.41 -10.32
CA VAL A 207 16.25 10.48 -8.89
C VAL A 207 15.03 10.99 -8.14
N VAL A 208 14.66 10.28 -7.09
CA VAL A 208 13.56 10.61 -6.18
C VAL A 208 14.14 11.07 -4.85
N ARG A 209 13.61 12.15 -4.31
CA ARG A 209 14.01 12.72 -3.02
C ARG A 209 12.79 13.02 -2.15
N PRO A 210 12.96 13.08 -0.82
CA PRO A 210 11.93 13.63 0.05
C PRO A 210 11.56 15.05 -0.41
N ALA A 211 10.27 15.40 -0.34
CA ALA A 211 9.87 16.78 -0.56
C ALA A 211 10.46 17.67 0.55
N ALA A 212 10.85 18.89 0.16
CA ALA A 212 11.34 19.93 1.07
C ALA A 212 10.23 20.49 1.98
#